data_AF-A0A6C0VHA4-F1
#
_entry.id   AF-A0A6C0VHA4-F1
#
_cell.length_a   1.000
_cell.length_b   1.000
_cell.length_c   1.000
_cell.angle_alpha   90.00
_cell.angle_beta   90.00
_cell.angle_gamma   90.00
#
_symmetry.space_group_name_H-M   'P 1'
#
loop_
_entity.id
_entity.type
_entity.pdbx_description
1 polymer ?
#
loop_
_entity_poly.entity_id
_entity_poly.type
_entity_poly.pdbx_seq_one_letter_code
_entity_poly.pdbx_strand_id
1 'polypeptide(L)'
;MKRFSWNRDEQIIVLYYYLIKGARGFESDHLVQELAKLIPRHSAASIAMKIGNYTYLSTDKEGGLEHVSRLDEEIWQYFSQNIEELKVEANRLLS
;
A
#
# COMPACT_ATOMS: atom_id res chain seq x y z
N MET A 1 -14.64 -10.02 12.24
CA MET A 1 -13.80 -8.82 11.95
C MET A 1 -14.45 -8.07 10.80
N LYS A 2 -14.74 -6.77 10.94
CA LYS A 2 -15.44 -5.99 9.90
C LYS A 2 -14.46 -5.67 8.79
N ARG A 3 -14.76 -6.07 7.56
CA ARG A 3 -13.92 -5.82 6.37
C ARG A 3 -14.23 -4.40 5.89
N PHE A 4 -13.28 -3.48 6.01
CA PHE A 4 -13.42 -2.13 5.48
C PHE A 4 -12.91 -2.09 4.03
N SER A 5 -13.63 -1.37 3.17
CA SER A 5 -13.20 -1.14 1.79
C SER A 5 -12.02 -0.17 1.77
N TRP A 6 -10.96 -0.53 1.05
CA TRP A 6 -9.86 0.37 0.74
C TRP A 6 -10.36 1.52 -0.14
N ASN A 7 -9.94 2.74 0.17
CA ASN A 7 -10.13 3.90 -0.71
C ASN A 7 -8.80 4.35 -1.34
N ARG A 8 -8.89 5.30 -2.27
CA ARG A 8 -7.75 5.80 -3.05
C ARG A 8 -6.64 6.37 -2.16
N ASP A 9 -6.98 7.24 -1.22
CA ASP A 9 -6.04 7.93 -0.34
C ASP A 9 -5.27 6.95 0.55
N GLU A 10 -5.97 5.96 1.12
CA GLU A 10 -5.34 4.92 1.93
C GLU A 10 -4.35 4.09 1.10
N GLN A 11 -4.70 3.78 -0.14
CA GLN A 11 -3.83 3.03 -1.05
C GLN A 11 -2.60 3.83 -1.49
N ILE A 12 -2.75 5.14 -1.73
CA ILE A 12 -1.63 6.05 -2.01
C ILE A 12 -0.62 6.03 -0.86
N ILE A 13 -1.10 6.13 0.38
CA ILE A 13 -0.24 6.08 1.57
C ILE A 13 0.49 4.72 1.65
N VAL A 14 -0.22 3.59 1.49
CA VAL A 14 0.41 2.27 1.54
C VAL A 14 1.44 2.09 0.41
N LEU A 15 1.13 2.52 -0.80
CA LEU A 15 2.06 2.45 -1.94
C LEU A 15 3.32 3.31 -1.70
N TYR A 16 3.16 4.51 -1.13
CA TYR A 16 4.28 5.36 -0.74
C TYR A 16 5.19 4.67 0.29
N TYR A 17 4.62 4.04 1.31
CA TYR A 17 5.41 3.29 2.29
C TYR A 17 6.13 2.10 1.67
N TYR A 18 5.50 1.40 0.73
CA TYR A 18 6.12 0.28 0.02
C TYR A 18 7.29 0.74 -0.88
N LEU A 19 7.05 1.69 -1.78
CA LEU A 19 8.04 2.09 -2.79
C LEU A 19 9.12 3.03 -2.24
N ILE A 20 8.79 3.89 -1.27
CA ILE A 20 9.68 4.98 -0.83
C ILE A 20 10.26 4.71 0.56
N LYS A 21 9.44 4.25 1.51
CA LYS A 21 9.91 3.95 2.88
C LYS A 21 10.50 2.55 3.01
N GLY A 22 10.17 1.64 2.09
CA GLY A 22 10.67 0.27 2.07
C GLY A 22 9.90 -0.72 2.95
N ALA A 23 8.63 -0.42 3.26
CA ALA A 23 7.76 -1.32 4.02
C ALA A 23 7.60 -2.66 3.30
N ARG A 24 7.63 -3.77 4.04
CA ARG A 24 7.48 -5.13 3.52
C ARG A 24 6.17 -5.75 3.97
N GLY A 25 5.71 -6.75 3.22
CA GLY A 25 4.43 -7.44 3.45
C GLY A 25 4.40 -8.36 4.67
N PHE A 26 4.94 -7.92 5.81
CA PHE A 26 4.96 -8.65 7.07
C PHE A 26 4.27 -7.83 8.15
N GLU A 27 3.38 -8.47 8.93
CA GLU A 27 2.67 -7.79 10.02
C GLU A 27 3.64 -7.22 11.06
N SER A 28 4.74 -7.92 11.35
CA SER A 28 5.75 -7.49 12.32
C SER A 28 6.66 -6.37 11.82
N ASP A 29 6.55 -5.94 10.56
CA ASP A 29 7.33 -4.81 10.06
C ASP A 29 6.90 -3.53 10.77
N HIS A 30 7.88 -2.83 11.37
CA HIS A 30 7.66 -1.56 12.04
C HIS A 30 6.94 -0.51 11.17
N LEU A 31 7.19 -0.47 9.86
CA LEU A 31 6.52 0.45 8.94
C LEU A 31 5.06 0.04 8.69
N VAL A 32 4.77 -1.26 8.69
CA VAL A 32 3.39 -1.76 8.62
C VAL A 32 2.63 -1.44 9.91
N GLN A 33 3.28 -1.56 11.06
CA GLN A 33 2.71 -1.17 12.35
C GLN A 33 2.49 0.34 12.44
N GLU A 34 3.36 1.15 11.84
CA GLU A 34 3.17 2.60 11.70
C GLU A 34 1.96 2.93 10.81
N LEU A 35 1.87 2.30 9.64
CA LEU A 35 0.70 2.42 8.76
C LEU A 35 -0.61 2.06 9.46
N ALA A 36 -0.62 1.05 10.32
CA ALA A 36 -1.81 0.65 11.07
C ALA A 36 -2.28 1.72 12.06
N LYS A 37 -1.37 2.58 12.53
CA LYS A 37 -1.70 3.75 13.37
C LYS A 37 -2.20 4.92 12.52
N LEU A 38 -1.60 5.13 11.34
CA LEU A 38 -1.98 6.19 10.41
C LEU A 38 -3.33 5.92 9.72
N ILE A 39 -3.65 4.64 9.48
CA ILE A 39 -4.88 4.20 8.82
C ILE A 39 -5.64 3.24 9.74
N PRO A 40 -6.23 3.74 10.85
CA PRO A 40 -6.74 2.91 11.95
C PRO A 40 -7.94 2.01 11.59
N ARG A 41 -8.50 2.17 10.37
CA ARG A 41 -9.53 1.28 9.83
C ARG A 41 -8.96 -0.08 9.40
N HIS A 42 -7.65 -0.19 9.18
CA HIS A 42 -6.98 -1.40 8.72
C HIS A 42 -5.97 -1.89 9.75
N SER A 43 -6.10 -3.16 10.15
CA SER A 43 -5.10 -3.84 10.98
C SER A 43 -3.76 -3.98 10.22
N ALA A 44 -2.65 -4.14 10.96
CA ALA A 44 -1.33 -4.42 10.40
C ALA A 44 -1.32 -5.62 9.43
N ALA A 45 -2.03 -6.71 9.75
CA ALA A 45 -2.19 -7.85 8.84
C ALA A 45 -2.85 -7.48 7.50
N SER A 46 -3.92 -6.65 7.54
CA SER A 46 -4.61 -6.15 6.33
C SER A 46 -3.69 -5.27 5.47
N ILE A 47 -2.86 -4.43 6.11
CA ILE A 47 -1.87 -3.60 5.43
C ILE A 47 -0.76 -4.47 4.81
N ALA A 48 -0.26 -5.46 5.54
CA ALA A 48 0.74 -6.40 5.03
C ALA A 48 0.22 -7.14 3.78
N MET A 49 -1.05 -7.58 3.78
CA MET A 49 -1.69 -8.16 2.61
C MET A 49 -1.77 -7.16 1.44
N LYS A 50 -2.10 -5.90 1.71
CA LYS A 50 -2.13 -4.85 0.69
C LYS A 50 -0.76 -4.62 0.05
N ILE A 51 0.30 -4.58 0.87
CA ILE A 51 1.69 -4.54 0.37
C ILE A 51 2.03 -5.80 -0.45
N GLY A 52 1.51 -6.96 -0.04
CA GLY A 52 1.62 -8.21 -0.81
C GLY A 52 1.01 -8.10 -2.21
N ASN A 53 -0.14 -7.42 -2.35
CA ASN A 53 -0.73 -7.14 -3.67
C ASN A 53 0.17 -6.23 -4.52
N TYR A 54 0.73 -5.15 -3.96
CA TYR A 54 1.66 -4.30 -4.70
C TYR A 54 2.97 -5.00 -5.04
N THR A 55 3.44 -5.91 -4.18
CA THR A 55 4.59 -6.76 -4.49
C THR A 55 4.33 -7.61 -5.72
N TYR A 56 3.13 -8.20 -5.84
CA TYR A 56 2.73 -8.96 -7.03
C TYR A 56 2.72 -8.13 -8.30
N LEU A 57 2.25 -6.88 -8.23
CA LEU A 57 2.32 -5.96 -9.37
C LEU A 57 3.77 -5.53 -9.70
N SER A 58 4.63 -5.40 -8.70
CA SER A 58 6.02 -4.96 -8.88
C SER A 58 6.94 -6.03 -9.48
N THR A 59 6.66 -7.31 -9.23
CA THR A 59 7.49 -8.44 -9.68
C THR A 59 6.92 -9.08 -10.93
N ASP A 60 6.16 -8.34 -11.74
CA ASP A 60 5.47 -8.85 -12.92
C ASP A 60 4.73 -10.18 -12.66
N LYS A 61 4.00 -10.24 -11.53
CA LYS A 61 3.18 -11.38 -11.10
C LYS A 61 3.91 -12.65 -10.65
N GLU A 62 5.23 -12.59 -10.49
CA GLU A 62 6.06 -13.74 -10.06
C GLU A 62 6.23 -13.88 -8.53
N GLY A 63 5.67 -12.97 -7.72
CA GLY A 63 5.81 -12.97 -6.26
C GLY A 63 4.70 -12.20 -5.55
N GLY A 64 4.59 -12.25 -4.23
CA GLY A 64 3.53 -11.54 -3.49
C GLY A 64 2.16 -12.24 -3.51
N LEU A 65 1.07 -11.44 -3.48
CA LEU A 65 -0.32 -11.95 -3.38
C LEU A 65 -1.14 -11.62 -4.63
N GLU A 66 -1.58 -12.66 -5.35
CA GLU A 66 -2.26 -12.58 -6.66
C GLU A 66 -3.65 -11.93 -6.66
N HIS A 67 -4.33 -11.87 -5.51
CA HIS A 67 -5.69 -11.31 -5.40
C HIS A 67 -5.68 -9.79 -5.37
N VAL A 68 -5.16 -9.19 -6.43
CA VAL A 68 -5.10 -7.74 -6.64
C VAL A 68 -6.48 -7.23 -7.04
N SER A 69 -6.93 -6.14 -6.42
CA SER A 69 -8.17 -5.48 -6.80
C SER A 69 -7.96 -4.48 -7.94
N ARG A 70 -9.02 -4.14 -8.66
CA ARG A 70 -8.97 -3.11 -9.71
C ARG A 70 -8.37 -1.78 -9.23
N LEU A 71 -8.72 -1.34 -8.02
CA LEU A 71 -8.17 -0.10 -7.46
C LEU A 71 -6.65 -0.19 -7.22
N ASP A 72 -6.15 -1.36 -6.82
CA ASP A 72 -4.71 -1.57 -6.63
C ASP A 72 -3.97 -1.43 -7.97
N GLU A 73 -4.52 -1.99 -9.05
CA GLU A 73 -3.97 -1.86 -10.40
C GLU A 73 -3.98 -0.42 -10.87
N GLU A 74 -5.09 0.30 -10.68
CA GLU A 74 -5.22 1.72 -11.07
C GLU A 74 -4.21 2.60 -10.32
N ILE A 75 -4.05 2.39 -9.01
CA ILE A 75 -3.07 3.09 -8.18
C ILE A 75 -1.64 2.75 -8.62
N TRP A 76 -1.33 1.47 -8.82
CA TRP A 76 -0.02 1.02 -9.26
C TRP A 76 0.36 1.58 -10.63
N GLN A 77 -0.52 1.45 -11.62
CA GLN A 77 -0.27 1.93 -12.99
C GLN A 77 -0.02 3.44 -13.02
N TYR A 78 -0.77 4.22 -12.23
CA TYR A 78 -0.62 5.66 -12.19
C TYR A 78 0.70 6.09 -11.51
N PHE A 79 1.00 5.54 -10.33
CA PHE A 79 2.08 6.05 -9.48
C PHE A 79 3.42 5.33 -9.65
N SER A 80 3.46 4.07 -10.09
CA SER A 80 4.72 3.34 -10.28
C SER A 80 5.64 3.98 -11.32
N GLN A 81 5.05 4.70 -12.28
CA GLN A 81 5.77 5.46 -13.31
C GLN A 81 5.96 6.95 -12.94
N ASN A 82 5.33 7.43 -11.87
CA ASN A 82 5.39 8.83 -11.45
C ASN A 82 5.61 8.96 -9.92
N ILE A 83 6.82 8.58 -9.51
CA ILE A 83 7.24 8.55 -8.10
C ILE A 83 7.20 9.93 -7.43
N GLU A 84 7.46 11.00 -8.17
CA GLU A 84 7.42 12.35 -7.59
C GLU A 84 5.98 12.77 -7.26
N GLU A 85 5.01 12.48 -8.13
CA GLU A 85 3.59 12.71 -7.83
C GLU A 85 3.14 11.87 -6.62
N LEU A 86 3.58 10.61 -6.53
CA LEU A 86 3.29 9.76 -5.37
C LEU A 86 3.78 10.41 -4.07
N LYS A 87 5.00 10.95 -4.05
CA LYS A 87 5.55 11.64 -2.88
C LYS A 87 4.73 12.88 -2.53
N VAL A 88 4.36 13.68 -3.53
CA VAL A 88 3.57 14.91 -3.32
C VAL A 88 2.19 14.57 -2.72
N GLU A 89 1.46 13.65 -3.33
CA GLU A 89 0.13 13.25 -2.85
C GLU A 89 0.19 12.60 -1.47
N ALA A 90 1.13 11.68 -1.24
CA ALA A 90 1.28 11.02 0.05
C ALA A 90 1.64 12.03 1.17
N ASN A 91 2.56 12.97 0.92
CA ASN A 91 2.89 14.01 1.89
C ASN A 91 1.69 14.90 2.19
N ARG A 92 0.87 15.24 1.18
CA ARG A 92 -0.37 16.01 1.40
C ARG A 92 -1.36 15.28 2.29
N LEU A 93 -1.48 13.96 2.14
CA LEU A 93 -2.40 13.12 2.93
C LEU A 93 -1.89 12.85 4.37
N LEU A 94 -0.58 12.97 4.60
CA LEU A 94 0.07 12.73 5.89
C LEU A 94 0.34 14.02 6.70
N SER A 95 0.06 15.19 6.12
CA SER A 95 0.19 16.51 6.77
C SER A 95 -1.02 16.81 7.65
#